data_AF-A0A7S0YEE4-F1
#
_entry.id   AF-A0A7S0YEE4-F1
#
_cell.length_a   1.000
_cell.length_b   1.000
_cell.length_c   1.000
_cell.angle_alpha   90.00
_cell.angle_beta   90.00
_cell.angle_gamma   90.00
#
_symmetry.space_group_name_H-M   'P 1'
#
loop_
_entity.id
_entity.type
_entity.pdbx_description
1 polymer ?
#
loop_
_entity_poly.entity_id
_entity_poly.type
_entity_poly.pdbx_seq_one_letter_code
_entity_poly.pdbx_strand_id
1 'polypeptide(L)'
;MSFIGGKLKLKGGAELKVKGGIKKKKKEVEEEKPENKDINTSALKAYKLNPEDQKETMTDAERRREEKMKKFEDSRLKKFAEKSYREHVKEFNEHLSNLSEHHDIPKVGPG
;
A
#
# COMPACT_ATOMS: atom_id res chain seq x y z
N MET A 1 3.57 -32.60 -8.28
CA MET A 1 2.70 -31.68 -9.05
C MET A 1 3.47 -31.20 -10.27
N SER A 2 3.05 -31.59 -11.48
CA SER A 2 3.69 -31.16 -12.72
C SER A 2 3.18 -29.78 -13.13
N PHE A 3 4.07 -28.79 -13.25
CA PHE A 3 3.71 -27.48 -13.78
C PHE A 3 3.51 -27.59 -15.30
N ILE A 4 2.31 -27.24 -15.79
CA ILE A 4 2.01 -27.12 -17.22
C ILE A 4 2.82 -25.95 -17.80
N GLY A 5 3.93 -26.27 -18.47
CA GLY A 5 4.85 -25.32 -19.09
C GLY A 5 4.41 -24.81 -20.46
N GLY A 6 3.20 -24.22 -20.57
CA GLY A 6 2.71 -23.63 -21.81
C GLY A 6 3.15 -22.16 -21.99
N LYS A 7 3.64 -21.80 -23.18
CA LYS A 7 3.95 -20.40 -23.56
C LYS A 7 2.66 -19.56 -23.51
N LEU A 8 2.66 -18.48 -22.73
CA LEU A 8 1.52 -17.56 -22.59
C LEU A 8 1.19 -16.90 -23.93
N LYS A 9 -0.06 -17.07 -24.41
CA LYS A 9 -0.61 -16.36 -25.57
C LYS A 9 -1.56 -15.26 -25.09
N LEU A 10 -1.37 -14.03 -25.58
CA LEU A 10 -2.25 -12.91 -25.27
C LEU A 10 -3.42 -12.85 -26.26
N LYS A 11 -4.61 -12.49 -25.76
CA LYS A 11 -5.82 -12.32 -26.56
C LYS A 11 -5.60 -11.18 -27.55
N GLY A 12 -5.52 -11.51 -28.84
CA GLY A 12 -5.08 -10.58 -29.90
C GLY A 12 -4.05 -11.17 -30.88
N GLY A 13 -3.64 -12.43 -30.70
CA GLY A 13 -2.81 -13.17 -31.68
C GLY A 13 -1.33 -12.78 -31.71
N ALA A 14 -0.91 -11.82 -30.88
CA ALA A 14 0.49 -11.43 -30.77
C ALA A 14 1.26 -12.45 -29.92
N GLU A 15 2.09 -13.26 -30.56
CA GLU A 15 3.13 -14.01 -29.85
C GLU A 15 4.25 -13.06 -29.42
N LEU A 16 4.66 -13.13 -28.15
CA LEU A 16 5.87 -12.46 -27.66
C LEU A 16 7.06 -13.05 -28.44
N LYS A 17 7.54 -12.31 -29.45
CA LYS A 17 8.81 -12.58 -30.13
C LYS A 17 9.94 -12.24 -29.17
N VAL A 18 10.24 -13.13 -28.24
CA VAL A 18 11.49 -13.06 -27.48
C VAL A 18 12.60 -13.46 -28.44
N LYS A 19 13.10 -12.48 -29.20
CA LYS A 19 14.29 -12.64 -30.04
C LYS A 19 15.47 -12.91 -29.11
N GLY A 20 16.07 -14.09 -29.25
CA GLY A 20 17.51 -14.38 -29.15
C GLY A 20 18.25 -13.93 -27.88
N GLY A 21 18.88 -14.90 -27.20
CA GLY A 21 19.63 -14.69 -25.98
C GLY A 21 20.64 -13.53 -26.03
N ILE A 22 20.64 -12.75 -24.94
CA ILE A 22 21.51 -11.60 -24.76
C ILE A 22 22.94 -12.10 -24.49
N LYS A 23 23.81 -12.02 -25.51
CA LYS A 23 25.27 -12.12 -25.35
C LYS A 23 25.76 -10.85 -24.64
N LYS A 24 26.17 -10.98 -23.37
CA LYS A 24 26.78 -9.89 -22.60
C LYS A 24 28.13 -9.51 -23.22
N LYS A 25 28.20 -8.41 -23.97
CA LYS A 25 29.44 -7.68 -24.23
C LYS A 25 29.53 -6.54 -23.23
N LYS A 26 30.56 -6.55 -22.38
CA LYS A 26 30.94 -5.40 -21.54
C LYS A 26 31.34 -4.26 -22.48
N LYS A 27 30.71 -3.10 -22.32
CA LYS A 27 31.18 -1.83 -22.90
C LYS A 27 31.02 -0.73 -21.86
N GLU A 28 32.04 0.11 -21.79
CA GLU A 28 32.32 1.13 -20.79
C GLU A 28 31.25 2.22 -20.74
N VAL A 29 31.12 2.85 -19.58
CA VAL A 29 30.10 3.87 -19.26
C VAL A 29 30.53 5.21 -19.85
N GLU A 30 29.77 5.70 -20.82
CA GLU A 30 29.71 7.12 -21.17
C GLU A 30 28.36 7.67 -20.71
N GLU A 31 28.41 8.81 -20.01
CA GLU A 31 27.25 9.55 -19.53
C GLU A 31 26.49 10.18 -20.70
N GLU A 32 25.30 9.67 -21.01
CA GLU A 32 24.33 10.39 -21.82
C GLU A 32 23.00 10.45 -21.07
N LYS A 33 22.56 11.67 -20.73
CA LYS A 33 21.19 11.96 -20.24
C LYS A 33 20.20 11.68 -21.36
N PRO A 34 19.22 10.77 -21.20
CA PRO A 34 18.09 10.74 -22.11
C PRO A 34 17.01 11.69 -21.59
N GLU A 35 16.88 12.86 -22.22
CA GLU A 35 15.62 13.59 -22.27
C GLU A 35 14.58 12.70 -22.96
N ASN A 36 13.79 11.98 -22.18
CA ASN A 36 12.50 11.43 -22.60
C ASN A 36 11.42 12.16 -21.79
N LYS A 37 11.07 13.36 -22.26
CA LYS A 37 9.83 14.03 -21.87
C LYS A 37 8.71 13.37 -22.67
N ASP A 38 7.52 13.35 -22.06
CA ASP A 38 6.26 12.85 -22.61
C ASP A 38 6.16 11.32 -22.52
N ILE A 39 5.66 10.74 -21.42
CA ILE A 39 4.28 10.20 -21.34
C ILE A 39 3.75 10.11 -19.88
N ASN A 40 4.54 10.43 -18.85
CA ASN A 40 4.17 10.16 -17.45
C ASN A 40 3.80 11.38 -16.59
N THR A 41 3.61 12.57 -17.17
CA THR A 41 3.33 13.79 -16.40
C THR A 41 1.93 13.85 -15.77
N SER A 42 0.95 13.12 -16.32
CA SER A 42 -0.44 13.12 -15.81
C SER A 42 -0.57 12.32 -14.50
N ALA A 43 0.00 11.12 -14.46
CA ALA A 43 0.07 10.32 -13.23
C ALA A 43 0.89 11.05 -12.16
N LEU A 44 1.95 11.76 -12.57
CA LEU A 44 2.82 12.56 -11.69
C LEU A 44 2.14 13.80 -11.06
N LYS A 45 1.09 14.31 -11.67
CA LYS A 45 0.32 15.47 -11.17
C LYS A 45 -0.77 15.09 -10.16
N ALA A 46 -1.33 13.89 -10.25
CA ALA A 46 -2.44 13.44 -9.40
C ALA A 46 -2.09 13.43 -7.90
N TYR A 47 -0.81 13.27 -7.56
CA TYR A 47 -0.32 13.28 -6.16
C TYR A 47 0.26 14.64 -5.72
N LYS A 48 0.16 15.67 -6.56
CA LYS A 48 0.53 17.06 -6.23
C LYS A 48 -0.69 17.98 -6.32
N LEU A 49 -1.85 17.51 -5.86
CA LEU A 49 -3.00 18.38 -5.66
C LEU A 49 -2.75 19.21 -4.41
N ASN A 50 -2.89 20.53 -4.49
CA ASN A 50 -2.81 21.35 -3.28
C ASN A 50 -3.96 20.95 -2.34
N PRO A 51 -3.77 21.03 -1.02
CA PRO A 51 -4.84 20.72 -0.06
C PRO A 51 -6.12 21.52 -0.28
N GLU A 52 -6.00 22.71 -0.88
CA GLU A 52 -7.14 23.56 -1.25
C GLU A 52 -7.92 23.00 -2.45
N ASP A 53 -7.22 22.49 -3.48
CA ASP A 53 -7.85 21.87 -4.65
C ASP A 53 -8.63 20.57 -4.27
N GLN A 54 -8.20 19.90 -3.20
CA GLN A 54 -8.89 18.72 -2.68
C GLN A 54 -10.21 19.05 -1.98
N LYS A 55 -10.31 20.21 -1.31
CA LYS A 55 -11.55 20.62 -0.62
C LYS A 55 -12.69 20.94 -1.60
N GLU A 56 -12.35 21.45 -2.78
CA GLU A 56 -13.31 21.77 -3.84
C GLU A 56 -13.91 20.53 -4.49
N THR A 57 -13.17 19.41 -4.48
CA THR A 57 -13.61 18.12 -5.06
C THR A 57 -14.25 17.16 -4.06
N MET A 58 -14.22 17.48 -2.75
CA MET A 58 -14.82 16.65 -1.70
C MET A 58 -16.35 16.74 -1.68
N THR A 59 -16.98 15.60 -1.42
CA THR A 59 -18.41 15.51 -1.14
C THR A 59 -18.76 16.13 0.21
N ASP A 60 -20.03 16.51 0.42
CA ASP A 60 -20.50 17.07 1.70
C ASP A 60 -20.29 16.12 2.89
N ALA A 61 -20.35 14.81 2.65
CA ALA A 61 -20.09 13.80 3.68
C ALA A 61 -18.61 13.79 4.10
N GLU A 62 -17.71 13.88 3.13
CA GLU A 62 -16.27 13.92 3.36
C GLU A 62 -15.85 15.21 4.06
N ARG A 63 -16.41 16.36 3.66
CA ARG A 63 -16.17 17.66 4.33
C ARG A 63 -16.53 17.62 5.81
N ARG A 64 -17.72 17.09 6.14
CA ARG A 64 -18.15 16.90 7.54
C ARG A 64 -17.26 15.94 8.31
N ARG A 65 -16.74 14.90 7.65
CA ARG A 65 -15.79 13.95 8.28
C ARG A 65 -14.48 14.64 8.60
N GLU A 66 -13.94 15.41 7.66
CA GLU A 66 -12.68 16.13 7.83
C GLU A 66 -12.78 17.17 8.96
N GLU A 67 -13.86 17.94 9.01
CA GLU A 67 -14.11 18.88 10.11
C GLU A 67 -14.16 18.19 11.48
N LYS A 68 -14.80 17.02 11.57
CA LYS A 68 -14.79 16.23 12.81
C LYS A 68 -13.39 15.74 13.14
N MET A 69 -12.66 15.21 12.17
CA MET A 69 -11.29 14.72 12.40
C MET A 69 -10.38 15.85 12.89
N LYS A 70 -10.44 17.04 12.26
CA LYS A 70 -9.71 18.24 12.71
C LYS A 70 -10.01 18.61 14.15
N LYS A 71 -11.27 18.52 14.59
CA LYS A 71 -11.63 18.77 16.00
C LYS A 71 -10.99 17.78 16.97
N PHE A 72 -10.75 16.54 16.53
CA PHE A 72 -10.16 15.49 17.37
C PHE A 72 -8.65 15.33 17.19
N GLU A 73 -8.04 15.97 16.18
CA GLU A 73 -6.61 15.84 15.85
C GLU A 73 -5.71 16.15 17.05
N ASP A 74 -5.96 17.26 17.75
CA ASP A 74 -5.18 17.62 18.95
C ASP A 74 -5.27 16.56 20.05
N SER A 75 -6.47 16.05 20.29
CA SER A 75 -6.69 15.00 21.31
C SER A 75 -6.03 13.68 20.91
N ARG A 76 -6.02 13.37 19.62
CA ARG A 76 -5.37 12.18 19.06
C ARG A 76 -3.86 12.30 19.15
N LEU A 77 -3.33 13.47 18.80
CA LEU A 77 -1.89 13.75 18.85
C LEU A 77 -1.36 13.70 20.27
N LYS A 78 -2.08 14.25 21.24
CA LYS A 78 -1.74 14.15 22.67
C LYS A 78 -1.63 12.70 23.13
N LYS A 79 -2.65 11.86 22.83
CA LYS A 79 -2.62 10.43 23.17
C LYS A 79 -1.46 9.67 22.52
N PHE A 80 -1.12 9.99 21.28
CA PHE A 80 0.03 9.37 20.62
C PHE A 80 1.37 9.84 21.19
N ALA A 81 1.45 11.09 21.65
CA ALA A 81 2.65 11.64 22.26
C ALA A 81 2.85 11.16 23.71
N GLU A 82 1.79 10.75 24.40
CA GLU A 82 1.85 10.24 25.78
C GLU A 82 2.66 8.95 25.92
N LYS A 83 2.69 8.10 24.89
CA LYS A 83 3.31 6.76 24.95
C LYS A 83 4.45 6.60 23.96
N SER A 84 5.53 5.98 24.42
CA SER A 84 6.63 5.58 23.55
C SER A 84 6.24 4.39 22.66
N TYR A 85 6.93 4.22 21.52
CA TYR A 85 6.75 3.04 20.67
C TYR A 85 6.94 1.73 21.44
N ARG A 86 7.93 1.67 22.35
CA ARG A 86 8.18 0.46 23.16
C ARG A 86 7.01 0.16 24.10
N GLU A 87 6.36 1.17 24.63
CA GLU A 87 5.19 1.02 25.50
C GLU A 87 4.00 0.53 24.69
N HIS A 88 3.75 1.08 23.50
CA HIS A 88 2.72 0.54 22.59
C HIS A 88 2.94 -0.92 22.23
N VAL A 89 4.19 -1.32 21.94
CA VAL A 89 4.53 -2.72 21.66
C VAL A 89 4.31 -3.60 22.89
N LYS A 90 4.68 -3.12 24.08
CA LYS A 90 4.45 -3.84 25.34
C LYS A 90 2.95 -4.04 25.60
N GLU A 91 2.17 -2.97 25.52
CA GLU A 91 0.71 -3.03 25.71
C GLU A 91 0.03 -3.94 24.69
N PHE A 92 0.47 -3.90 23.43
CA PHE A 92 -0.04 -4.79 22.39
C PHE A 92 0.27 -6.26 22.72
N ASN A 93 1.50 -6.57 23.12
CA ASN A 93 1.88 -7.93 23.48
C ASN A 93 1.16 -8.42 24.74
N GLU A 94 0.96 -7.54 25.73
CA GLU A 94 0.17 -7.83 26.92
C GLU A 94 -1.29 -8.10 26.56
N HIS A 95 -1.88 -7.30 25.68
CA HIS A 95 -3.23 -7.52 25.17
C HIS A 95 -3.35 -8.88 24.47
N LEU A 96 -2.41 -9.21 23.57
CA LEU A 96 -2.39 -10.51 22.89
C LEU A 96 -2.22 -11.69 23.87
N SER A 97 -1.42 -11.52 24.92
CA SER A 97 -1.23 -12.55 25.94
C SER A 97 -2.48 -12.79 26.78
N ASN A 98 -3.31 -11.75 26.96
CA ASN A 98 -4.56 -11.82 27.71
C ASN A 98 -5.76 -12.26 26.86
N LEU A 99 -5.64 -12.27 25.53
CA LEU A 99 -6.70 -12.76 24.65
C LEU A 99 -6.86 -14.28 24.83
N SER A 100 -8.11 -14.74 24.83
CA SER A 100 -8.40 -16.17 24.91
C SER A 100 -7.86 -16.87 23.66
N GLU A 101 -7.17 -17.99 23.86
CA GLU A 101 -6.77 -18.87 22.77
C GLU A 101 -8.00 -19.43 22.04
N HIS A 102 -9.04 -19.79 22.81
CA HIS A 102 -10.27 -20.36 22.30
C HIS A 102 -11.43 -19.36 22.41
N HIS A 103 -12.05 -19.09 21.27
CA HIS A 103 -13.20 -18.18 21.15
C HIS A 103 -14.54 -18.92 21.21
N ASP A 104 -14.52 -20.20 21.58
CA ASP A 104 -15.70 -21.05 21.69
C ASP A 104 -15.76 -21.69 23.06
N ILE A 105 -16.98 -21.95 23.52
CA ILE A 105 -17.20 -22.59 24.81
C ILE A 105 -17.03 -24.10 24.60
N PRO A 106 -16.15 -24.76 25.36
CA PRO A 106 -16.02 -26.21 25.26
C PRO A 106 -17.38 -26.86 25.50
N LYS A 107 -17.73 -27.83 24.67
CA LYS A 107 -19.05 -28.46 24.69
C LYS A 107 -19.30 -29.11 26.05
N VAL A 108 -20.16 -28.50 26.87
CA VAL A 108 -20.63 -29.08 28.13
C VAL A 108 -21.85 -29.95 27.86
N GLY A 109 -21.67 -31.27 27.96
CA GLY A 109 -22.76 -32.24 27.89
C GLY A 109 -23.13 -32.72 29.31
N PRO A 110 -24.42 -32.95 29.62
CA PRO A 110 -24.80 -33.75 30.77
C PRO A 110 -24.42 -35.21 30.48
N GLY A 111 -23.28 -35.63 31.02
CA GLY A 111 -22.79 -37.00 31.05
C GLY A 111 -22.05 -37.21 32.35
#